data_AF-A0A957SCY0-F1
#
_entry.id   AF-A0A957SCY0-F1
#
_cell.length_a   1.000
_cell.length_b   1.000
_cell.length_c   1.000
_cell.angle_alpha   90.00
_cell.angle_beta   90.00
_cell.angle_gamma   90.00
#
_symmetry.space_group_name_H-M   'P 1'
#
loop_
_entity.id
_entity.type
_entity.pdbx_description
1 polymer ?
#
loop_
_entity_poly.entity_id
_entity_poly.type
_entity_poly.pdbx_seq_one_letter_code
_entity_poly.pdbx_strand_id
1 'polypeptide(L)'
;MNEFHEELRRTLQALAQPADVQISLFPSGVAIGDELVLEFDEAFRGFRAACQASPQQDAALNELDEIIERHSGKHNEDLWCDPISLVTDSRWLEMREAAARALVEFGWLNEAPSKNGAIYVFAARTERNDQLSSASLQGERTLNWRDRWHRWCSSRSARRGG
;
A
#
# COMPACT_ATOMS: atom_id res chain seq x y z
N MET A 1 -17.54 12.65 -0.12
CA MET A 1 -16.67 11.82 -0.97
C MET A 1 -16.86 10.38 -0.51
N ASN A 2 -16.95 9.42 -1.44
CA ASN A 2 -17.11 8.00 -1.11
C ASN A 2 -15.86 7.51 -0.35
N GLU A 3 -16.01 6.63 0.64
CA GLU A 3 -14.90 6.11 1.46
C GLU A 3 -13.78 5.51 0.59
N PHE A 4 -14.14 4.79 -0.47
CA PHE A 4 -13.17 4.21 -1.42
C PHE A 4 -12.39 5.26 -2.22
N HIS A 5 -12.96 6.42 -2.51
CA HIS A 5 -12.22 7.51 -3.16
C HIS A 5 -11.22 8.13 -2.19
N GLU A 6 -11.60 8.26 -0.92
CA GLU A 6 -10.75 8.82 0.12
C GLU A 6 -9.56 7.90 0.44
N GLU A 7 -9.80 6.60 0.54
CA GLU A 7 -8.77 5.57 0.70
C GLU A 7 -7.80 5.58 -0.48
N LEU A 8 -8.31 5.51 -1.71
CA LEU A 8 -7.47 5.55 -2.92
C LEU A 8 -6.66 6.85 -3.00
N ARG A 9 -7.28 8.00 -2.72
CA ARG A 9 -6.58 9.28 -2.71
C ARG A 9 -5.42 9.28 -1.73
N ARG A 10 -5.63 8.78 -0.50
CA ARG A 10 -4.58 8.74 0.53
C ARG A 10 -3.42 7.85 0.14
N THR A 11 -3.68 6.66 -0.41
CA THR A 11 -2.62 5.72 -0.77
C THR A 11 -1.82 6.22 -1.98
N LEU A 12 -2.49 6.85 -2.97
CA LEU A 12 -1.80 7.55 -4.06
C LEU A 12 -0.97 8.72 -3.56
N GLN A 13 -1.50 9.54 -2.65
CA GLN A 13 -0.77 10.64 -2.02
C GLN A 13 0.49 10.14 -1.32
N ALA A 14 0.40 9.05 -0.54
CA ALA A 14 1.55 8.43 0.13
C ALA A 14 2.58 7.87 -0.88
N LEU A 15 2.14 7.14 -1.90
CA LEU A 15 3.03 6.61 -2.94
C LEU A 15 3.73 7.71 -3.73
N ALA A 16 3.09 8.85 -3.95
CA ALA A 16 3.67 9.98 -4.70
C ALA A 16 4.67 10.83 -3.88
N GLN A 17 4.78 10.60 -2.57
CA GLN A 17 5.67 11.38 -1.71
C GLN A 17 7.15 11.02 -1.90
N PRO A 18 8.08 11.96 -1.61
CA PRO A 18 9.51 11.65 -1.53
C PRO A 18 9.81 10.67 -0.39
N ALA A 19 10.98 10.02 -0.47
CA ALA A 19 11.37 8.93 0.41
C ALA A 19 11.34 9.28 1.90
N ASP A 20 11.82 10.47 2.26
CA ASP A 20 11.84 10.95 3.64
C ASP A 20 10.42 11.08 4.23
N VAL A 21 9.48 11.62 3.44
CA VAL A 21 8.08 11.71 3.83
C VAL A 21 7.47 10.31 3.93
N GLN A 22 7.65 9.46 2.92
CA GLN A 22 7.19 8.06 2.92
C GLN A 22 7.65 7.31 4.16
N ILE A 23 8.93 7.41 4.50
CA ILE A 23 9.49 6.78 5.71
C ILE A 23 8.83 7.33 6.97
N SER A 24 8.56 8.65 7.02
CA SER A 24 7.97 9.29 8.19
C SER A 24 6.49 8.95 8.44
N LEU A 25 5.80 8.36 7.46
CA LEU A 25 4.39 7.95 7.56
C LEU A 25 4.23 6.66 8.37
N PHE A 26 5.29 5.87 8.51
CA PHE A 26 5.25 4.56 9.14
C PHE A 26 6.11 4.51 10.41
N PRO A 27 5.76 3.65 11.38
CA PRO A 27 6.61 3.39 12.53
C PRO A 27 7.90 2.67 12.10
N SER A 28 8.96 2.78 12.91
CA SER A 28 10.21 2.05 12.68
C SER A 28 10.00 0.54 12.76
N GLY A 29 10.68 -0.23 11.90
CA GLY A 29 10.71 -1.70 11.96
C GLY A 29 9.71 -2.41 11.04
N VAL A 30 8.96 -1.68 10.22
CA VAL A 30 8.12 -2.25 9.15
C VAL A 30 8.84 -2.18 7.80
N ALA A 31 8.47 -3.07 6.88
CA ALA A 31 8.87 -3.01 5.48
C ALA A 31 8.05 -1.90 4.79
N ILE A 32 8.52 -0.65 4.88
CA ILE A 32 7.75 0.54 4.44
C ILE A 32 7.32 0.44 2.98
N GLY A 33 8.20 -0.10 2.12
CA GLY A 33 7.89 -0.29 0.71
C GLY A 33 6.74 -1.27 0.48
N ASP A 34 6.75 -2.40 1.19
CA ASP A 34 5.67 -3.40 1.17
C ASP A 34 4.33 -2.78 1.63
N GLU A 35 4.33 -2.11 2.79
CA GLU A 35 3.11 -1.53 3.37
C GLU A 35 2.52 -0.43 2.46
N LEU A 36 3.34 0.42 1.83
CA LEU A 36 2.87 1.43 0.85
C LEU A 36 2.10 0.81 -0.32
N VAL A 37 2.64 -0.28 -0.87
CA VAL A 37 2.10 -0.94 -2.06
C VAL A 37 0.87 -1.79 -1.71
N LEU A 38 0.91 -2.46 -0.57
CA LEU A 38 -0.20 -3.26 -0.08
C LEU A 38 -1.46 -2.41 0.12
N GLU A 39 -1.30 -1.26 0.79
CA GLU A 39 -2.38 -0.33 1.07
C GLU A 39 -2.97 0.24 -0.22
N PHE A 40 -2.13 0.55 -1.21
CA PHE A 40 -2.60 0.91 -2.55
C PHE A 40 -3.39 -0.22 -3.22
N ASP A 41 -2.90 -1.47 -3.23
CA ASP A 41 -3.59 -2.61 -3.85
C ASP A 41 -4.98 -2.84 -3.23
N GLU A 42 -5.09 -2.73 -1.90
CA GLU A 42 -6.36 -2.84 -1.19
C GLU A 42 -7.33 -1.71 -1.56
N ALA A 43 -6.87 -0.46 -1.49
CA ALA A 43 -7.68 0.72 -1.85
C ALA A 43 -8.09 0.71 -3.32
N PHE A 44 -7.19 0.31 -4.22
CA PHE A 44 -7.46 0.23 -5.65
C PHE A 44 -8.54 -0.82 -5.95
N ARG A 45 -8.46 -2.01 -5.35
CA ARG A 45 -9.50 -3.06 -5.50
C ARG A 45 -10.84 -2.61 -4.95
N GLY A 46 -10.86 -1.99 -3.77
CA GLY A 46 -12.08 -1.43 -3.17
C GLY A 46 -12.72 -0.39 -4.09
N PHE A 47 -11.91 0.53 -4.60
CA PHE A 47 -12.34 1.54 -5.57
C PHE A 47 -12.91 0.90 -6.85
N ARG A 48 -12.22 -0.06 -7.48
CA ARG A 48 -12.72 -0.72 -8.71
C ARG A 48 -14.03 -1.47 -8.50
N ALA A 49 -14.23 -2.05 -7.31
CA ALA A 49 -15.45 -2.79 -6.99
C ALA A 49 -16.66 -1.87 -6.77
N ALA A 50 -16.43 -0.66 -6.24
CA ALA A 50 -17.49 0.21 -5.74
C ALA A 50 -17.70 1.51 -6.54
N CYS A 51 -16.74 1.89 -7.40
CA CYS A 51 -16.70 3.19 -8.06
C CYS A 51 -16.51 3.05 -9.58
N GLN A 52 -16.95 4.08 -10.31
CA GLN A 52 -16.68 4.22 -11.74
C GLN A 52 -15.57 5.25 -11.94
N ALA A 53 -14.50 4.87 -12.64
CA ALA A 53 -13.46 5.77 -13.10
C ALA A 53 -13.74 6.24 -14.53
N SER A 54 -13.24 7.44 -14.88
CA SER A 54 -13.10 7.82 -16.28
C SER A 54 -12.05 6.93 -16.97
N PRO A 55 -12.04 6.86 -18.31
CA PRO A 55 -11.01 6.12 -19.04
C PRO A 55 -9.58 6.56 -18.70
N GLN A 56 -9.35 7.85 -18.47
CA GLN A 56 -8.05 8.39 -18.11
C GLN A 56 -7.62 8.00 -16.69
N GLN A 57 -8.58 8.04 -15.75
CA GLN A 57 -8.35 7.60 -14.37
C GLN A 57 -8.03 6.11 -14.30
N ASP A 58 -8.80 5.26 -14.99
CA ASP A 58 -8.54 3.80 -15.01
C ASP A 58 -7.20 3.51 -15.70
N ALA A 59 -6.85 4.20 -16.78
CA ALA A 59 -5.56 4.06 -17.45
C ALA A 59 -4.38 4.41 -16.52
N ALA A 60 -4.46 5.53 -15.79
CA ALA A 60 -3.40 5.94 -14.87
C ALA A 60 -3.24 4.98 -13.67
N LEU A 61 -4.35 4.46 -13.14
CA LEU A 61 -4.32 3.46 -12.06
C LEU A 61 -3.74 2.13 -12.53
N ASN A 62 -4.12 1.67 -13.73
CA ASN A 62 -3.58 0.44 -14.31
C ASN A 62 -2.08 0.59 -14.63
N GLU A 63 -1.63 1.76 -15.10
CA GLU A 63 -0.20 2.02 -15.33
C GLU A 63 0.62 1.84 -14.03
N LEU A 64 0.16 2.44 -12.93
CA LEU A 64 0.81 2.28 -11.63
C LEU A 64 0.80 0.81 -11.16
N ASP A 65 -0.35 0.14 -11.28
CA ASP A 65 -0.46 -1.28 -10.90
C ASP A 65 0.47 -2.18 -11.72
N GLU A 66 0.63 -1.90 -13.02
CA GLU A 66 1.55 -2.62 -13.90
C GLU A 66 3.02 -2.37 -13.53
N ILE A 67 3.39 -1.13 -13.17
CA ILE A 67 4.75 -0.82 -12.70
C ILE A 67 5.07 -1.62 -11.43
N ILE A 68 4.15 -1.60 -10.47
CA ILE A 68 4.27 -2.39 -9.22
C ILE A 68 4.42 -3.87 -9.56
N GLU A 69 3.56 -4.39 -10.45
CA GLU A 69 3.55 -5.81 -10.79
C GLU A 69 4.84 -6.28 -11.47
N ARG A 70 5.46 -5.45 -12.33
CA ARG A 70 6.74 -5.78 -12.96
C ARG A 70 7.87 -5.96 -11.95
N HIS A 71 7.74 -5.39 -10.76
CA HIS A 71 8.72 -5.48 -9.69
C HIS A 71 8.33 -6.49 -8.60
N SER A 72 7.21 -7.19 -8.77
CA SER A 72 6.79 -8.30 -7.90
C SER A 72 7.79 -9.46 -7.92
N GLY A 73 7.74 -10.29 -6.89
CA GLY A 73 8.50 -11.54 -6.80
C GLY A 73 9.73 -11.47 -5.91
N LYS A 74 10.20 -12.66 -5.51
CA LYS A 74 11.28 -12.81 -4.51
C LYS A 74 12.61 -12.18 -4.92
N HIS A 75 12.89 -12.09 -6.22
CA HIS A 75 14.13 -11.50 -6.72
C HIS A 75 14.24 -9.99 -6.50
N ASN A 76 13.15 -9.32 -6.13
CA ASN A 76 13.11 -7.91 -5.78
C ASN A 76 12.80 -7.67 -4.29
N GLU A 77 12.99 -8.66 -3.39
CA GLU A 77 12.67 -8.53 -1.95
C GLU A 77 13.29 -7.25 -1.35
N ASP A 78 14.53 -6.94 -1.69
CA ASP A 78 15.26 -5.76 -1.20
C ASP A 78 14.58 -4.43 -1.59
N LEU A 79 13.87 -4.37 -2.72
CA LEU A 79 13.14 -3.16 -3.14
C LEU A 79 12.05 -2.78 -2.13
N TRP A 80 11.39 -3.79 -1.55
CA TRP A 80 10.20 -3.64 -0.72
C TRP A 80 10.52 -3.61 0.76
N CYS A 81 11.56 -4.34 1.16
CA CYS A 81 11.87 -4.64 2.55
C CYS A 81 13.01 -3.81 3.12
N ASP A 82 13.91 -3.30 2.27
CA ASP A 82 15.00 -2.45 2.71
C ASP A 82 14.60 -0.97 2.61
N PRO A 83 14.51 -0.23 3.73
CA PRO A 83 14.22 1.20 3.70
C PRO A 83 15.22 2.02 2.87
N ILE A 84 16.47 1.56 2.68
CA ILE A 84 17.44 2.29 1.84
C ILE A 84 16.97 2.35 0.39
N SER A 85 16.27 1.32 -0.09
CA SER A 85 15.77 1.23 -1.46
C SER A 85 14.81 2.37 -1.79
N LEU A 86 13.99 2.82 -0.83
CA LEU A 86 13.12 3.99 -1.01
C LEU A 86 13.92 5.24 -1.40
N VAL A 87 15.13 5.40 -0.86
CA VAL A 87 15.99 6.57 -1.10
C VAL A 87 16.82 6.40 -2.37
N THR A 88 17.38 5.21 -2.59
CA THR A 88 18.44 5.02 -3.59
C THR A 88 17.99 4.35 -4.88
N ASP A 89 16.87 3.63 -4.87
CA ASP A 89 16.45 2.83 -6.02
C ASP A 89 15.54 3.63 -6.96
N SER A 90 15.93 3.73 -8.23
CA SER A 90 15.17 4.48 -9.24
C SER A 90 13.79 3.89 -9.54
N ARG A 91 13.53 2.62 -9.22
CA ARG A 91 12.20 2.02 -9.38
C ARG A 91 11.16 2.71 -8.50
N TRP A 92 11.57 3.21 -7.33
CA TRP A 92 10.69 4.02 -6.47
C TRP A 92 10.38 5.39 -7.08
N LEU A 93 11.30 5.97 -7.86
CA LEU A 93 11.00 7.20 -8.59
C LEU A 93 9.91 6.97 -9.64
N GLU A 94 10.00 5.88 -10.40
CA GLU A 94 8.98 5.51 -11.39
C GLU A 94 7.59 5.35 -10.76
N MET A 95 7.51 4.62 -9.63
CA MET A 95 6.25 4.44 -8.88
C MET A 95 5.68 5.76 -8.36
N ARG A 96 6.53 6.65 -7.82
CA ARG A 96 6.11 7.99 -7.34
C ARG A 96 5.53 8.84 -8.47
N GLU A 97 6.20 8.85 -9.61
CA GLU A 97 5.77 9.63 -10.77
C GLU A 97 4.44 9.11 -11.35
N ALA A 98 4.25 7.80 -11.41
CA ALA A 98 2.99 7.19 -11.82
C ALA A 98 1.85 7.50 -10.85
N ALA A 99 2.09 7.42 -9.54
CA ALA A 99 1.12 7.82 -8.53
C ALA A 99 0.76 9.31 -8.64
N ALA A 100 1.74 10.18 -8.88
CA ALA A 100 1.51 11.60 -9.10
C ALA A 100 0.67 11.88 -10.37
N ARG A 101 0.89 11.14 -11.46
CA ARG A 101 0.03 11.21 -12.66
C ARG A 101 -1.40 10.80 -12.35
N ALA A 102 -1.60 9.72 -11.60
CA ALA A 102 -2.95 9.32 -11.18
C ALA A 102 -3.63 10.44 -10.38
N LEU A 103 -2.95 11.07 -9.42
CA LEU A 103 -3.51 12.21 -8.67
C LEU A 103 -3.98 13.35 -9.60
N VAL A 104 -3.22 13.65 -10.68
CA VAL A 104 -3.60 14.67 -11.67
C VAL A 104 -4.88 14.28 -12.42
N GLU A 105 -5.03 13.04 -12.86
CA GLU A 105 -6.24 12.57 -13.56
C GLU A 105 -7.50 12.57 -12.67
N PHE A 106 -7.31 12.46 -11.36
CA PHE A 106 -8.37 12.62 -10.37
C PHE A 106 -8.64 14.08 -9.95
N GLY A 107 -7.77 15.02 -10.36
CA GLY A 107 -7.82 16.41 -9.90
C GLY A 107 -7.51 16.56 -8.40
N TRP A 108 -6.75 15.62 -7.84
CA TRP A 108 -6.34 15.62 -6.44
C TRP A 108 -4.96 16.27 -6.27
N LEU A 109 -4.79 16.96 -5.15
CA LEU A 109 -3.51 17.55 -4.79
C LEU A 109 -2.52 16.47 -4.36
N ASN A 110 -1.27 16.63 -4.80
CA ASN A 110 -0.14 15.87 -4.27
C ASN A 110 0.35 16.51 -2.96
N GLU A 111 -0.33 16.16 -1.87
CA GLU A 111 0.01 16.57 -0.51
C GLU A 111 0.33 15.35 0.34
N ALA A 112 1.24 15.50 1.29
CA ALA A 112 1.55 14.44 2.24
C ALA A 112 0.30 14.12 3.08
N PRO A 113 -0.10 12.84 3.19
CA PRO A 113 -1.25 12.47 4.00
C PRO A 113 -0.98 12.72 5.48
N SER A 114 -2.01 13.13 6.23
CA SER A 114 -1.87 13.40 7.67
C SER A 114 -1.53 12.12 8.44
N LYS A 115 -0.57 12.18 9.37
CA LYS A 115 -0.22 11.05 10.26
C LYS A 115 -1.37 10.59 11.16
N ASN A 116 -2.34 11.46 11.47
CA ASN A 116 -3.50 11.10 12.33
C ASN A 116 -4.62 10.37 11.58
N GLY A 117 -4.54 10.31 10.25
CA GLY A 117 -5.31 9.39 9.40
C GLY A 117 -4.37 8.35 8.79
N ALA A 118 -3.38 7.90 9.58
CA ALA A 118 -2.31 7.04 9.10
C ALA A 118 -2.89 5.83 8.39
N ILE A 119 -2.32 5.59 7.21
CA ILE A 119 -2.31 4.32 6.47
C ILE A 119 -1.91 3.17 7.40
N TYR A 120 -1.23 3.47 8.53
CA TYR A 120 -0.91 2.52 9.58
C TYR A 120 -1.52 2.94 10.93
N VAL A 121 -2.67 2.39 11.31
CA VAL A 121 -3.11 2.39 12.71
C VAL A 121 -2.45 1.19 13.39
N PHE A 122 -1.33 1.39 14.11
CA PHE A 122 -1.02 0.48 15.20
C PHE A 122 -2.26 0.47 16.07
N ALA A 123 -2.90 -0.69 16.22
CA ALA A 123 -4.00 -0.83 17.14
C ALA A 123 -3.55 -0.38 18.55
N ALA A 124 -3.87 0.85 18.90
CA ALA A 124 -4.31 1.24 20.23
C ALA A 124 -5.65 0.55 20.52
N ARG A 125 -5.64 -0.78 20.42
CA ARG A 125 -6.70 -1.73 20.70
C ARG A 125 -5.96 -2.90 21.34
N THR A 126 -5.33 -2.68 22.49
CA THR A 126 -5.89 -3.13 23.77
C THR A 126 -5.26 -2.37 24.94
N GLU A 127 -5.84 -1.23 25.32
CA GLU A 127 -5.85 -0.75 26.71
C GLU A 127 -7.26 -0.24 27.01
N ARG A 128 -8.21 -1.19 27.08
CA ARG A 128 -9.52 -1.02 27.74
C ARG A 128 -10.21 -2.38 27.84
N ASN A 129 -9.72 -3.21 28.75
CA ASN A 129 -10.52 -3.82 29.82
C ASN A 129 -9.62 -4.80 30.57
N ASP A 130 -9.21 -4.36 31.76
CA ASP A 130 -9.08 -5.30 32.87
C ASP A 130 -10.39 -6.07 33.03
N GLN A 131 -10.25 -7.37 33.32
CA GLN A 131 -11.30 -8.33 33.70
C GLN A 131 -12.18 -8.89 32.57
N LEU A 132 -11.82 -10.08 32.06
CA LEU A 132 -12.56 -11.34 32.30
C LEU A 132 -11.97 -12.51 31.45
N SER A 133 -11.54 -13.55 32.18
CA SER A 133 -11.33 -14.97 31.83
C SER A 133 -11.12 -15.42 30.38
N SER A 134 -9.91 -15.94 30.18
CA SER A 134 -9.61 -17.34 29.81
C SER A 134 -10.32 -18.00 28.61
N ALA A 135 -9.44 -18.41 27.69
CA ALA A 135 -9.49 -19.59 26.82
C ALA A 135 -9.79 -19.35 25.33
N SER A 136 -8.85 -19.85 24.54
CA SER A 136 -8.94 -20.19 23.11
C SER A 136 -9.08 -19.03 22.15
N LEU A 137 -7.96 -18.66 21.52
CA LEU A 137 -7.80 -18.36 20.09
C LEU A 137 -6.35 -17.88 19.85
N GLN A 138 -5.39 -18.79 19.98
CA GLN A 138 -4.04 -18.62 19.43
C GLN A 138 -3.90 -19.58 18.26
N GLY A 139 -4.23 -19.08 17.08
CA GLY A 139 -4.07 -19.76 15.81
C GLY A 139 -4.46 -18.78 14.71
N GLU A 140 -3.56 -18.56 13.75
CA GLU A 140 -3.80 -17.87 12.47
C GLU A 140 -3.55 -16.35 12.34
N ARG A 141 -2.93 -15.65 13.31
CA ARG A 141 -2.56 -14.22 13.12
C ARG A 141 -1.10 -13.86 13.40
N THR A 142 -0.18 -14.76 13.04
CA THR A 142 1.28 -14.52 13.08
C THR A 142 1.95 -14.93 11.77
N LEU A 143 1.43 -14.48 10.63
CA LEU A 143 2.17 -14.64 9.38
C LEU A 143 3.20 -13.53 9.29
N ASN A 144 4.47 -13.95 9.18
CA ASN A 144 5.60 -13.07 8.94
C ASN A 144 5.30 -12.26 7.65
N TRP A 145 5.74 -11.00 7.57
CA TRP A 145 5.60 -10.17 6.36
C TRP A 145 6.12 -10.87 5.10
N ARG A 146 7.14 -11.74 5.23
CA ARG A 146 7.62 -12.61 4.15
C ARG A 146 6.53 -13.56 3.63
N ASP A 147 5.70 -14.11 4.50
CA ASP A 147 4.62 -15.02 4.11
C ASP A 147 3.45 -14.25 3.48
N ARG A 148 3.22 -12.99 3.88
CA ARG A 148 2.24 -12.10 3.24
C ARG A 148 2.70 -11.73 1.83
N TRP A 149 3.96 -11.34 1.66
CA TRP A 149 4.58 -11.06 0.36
C TRP A 149 4.59 -12.29 -0.56
N HIS A 150 4.98 -13.45 -0.04
CA HIS A 150 4.98 -14.70 -0.82
C HIS A 150 3.57 -15.07 -1.29
N ARG A 151 2.55 -14.96 -0.43
CA ARG A 151 1.15 -15.16 -0.85
C ARG A 151 0.71 -14.13 -1.87
N TRP A 152 1.06 -12.86 -1.68
CA TRP A 152 0.70 -11.78 -2.59
C TRP A 152 1.28 -12.04 -3.99
N CYS A 153 2.60 -12.30 -4.09
CA CYS A 153 3.27 -12.67 -5.34
C CYS A 153 2.65 -13.93 -5.98
N SER A 154 2.40 -14.98 -5.19
CA SER A 154 1.79 -16.21 -5.71
C SER A 154 0.36 -16.02 -6.21
N SER A 155 -0.42 -15.12 -5.57
CA SER A 155 -1.83 -14.86 -5.93
C SER A 155 -2.01 -13.99 -7.18
N ARG A 156 -1.02 -13.15 -7.52
CA ARG A 156 -1.05 -12.33 -8.74
C ARG A 156 -0.51 -13.11 -9.95
N SER A 157 0.59 -13.85 -9.80
CA SER A 157 1.10 -14.75 -10.85
C SER A 157 0.06 -15.79 -11.30
N ALA A 158 -0.81 -16.26 -10.41
CA ALA A 158 -1.87 -17.23 -10.73
C ALA A 158 -3.03 -16.63 -11.57
N ARG A 159 -3.24 -15.31 -11.55
CA ARG A 159 -4.40 -14.66 -12.20
C ARG A 159 -4.24 -14.39 -13.71
N ARG A 160 -3.05 -14.63 -14.29
CA ARG A 160 -2.81 -14.55 -15.75
C ARG A 160 -2.53 -15.92 -16.41
N GLY A 161 -2.65 -17.01 -15.66
CA GLY A 161 -2.38 -18.38 -16.13
C GLY A 161 -3.63 -19.20 -16.46
N GLY A 162 -4.78 -18.57 -16.71
CA GLY A 162 -6.07 -19.24 -17.02
C GLY A 162 -6.73 -18.65 -18.25
#